data_AF-A0A6M8MMT0-F1
#
_entry.id   AF-A0A6M8MMT0-F1
#
_cell.length_a   1.000
_cell.length_b   1.000
_cell.length_c   1.000
_cell.angle_alpha   90.00
_cell.angle_beta   90.00
_cell.angle_gamma   90.00
#
_symmetry.space_group_name_H-M   'P 1'
#
loop_
_entity.id
_entity.type
_entity.pdbx_description
1 polymer ?
#
loop_
_entity_poly.entity_id
_entity_poly.type
_entity_poly.pdbx_seq_one_letter_code
_entity_poly.pdbx_strand_id
1 'polypeptide(L)'
;MLRSEDAEVATDALMYLCFNIDDPQWIQLKCIEAIKNHRNEDVRGLALTCIGHVARMHKVIDKSLVMPVLLEKLKHRTLSGRAQDALDDIDIFINR
;
A
#
# COMPACT_ATOMS: atom_id res chain seq x y z
N MET A 1 0.02 1.92 -16.69
CA MET A 1 -1.20 1.59 -15.93
C MET A 1 -1.17 2.21 -14.55
N LEU A 2 -0.25 1.83 -13.65
CA LEU A 2 -0.20 2.41 -12.30
C LEU A 2 0.02 3.94 -12.23
N ARG A 3 0.74 4.51 -13.22
CA ARG A 3 0.95 5.96 -13.36
C ARG A 3 -0.12 6.66 -14.22
N SER A 4 -1.21 5.97 -14.56
CA SER A 4 -2.28 6.55 -15.36
C SER A 4 -2.89 7.73 -14.63
N GLU A 5 -3.29 8.77 -15.37
CA GLU A 5 -4.09 9.86 -14.79
C GLU A 5 -5.55 9.42 -14.55
N ASP A 6 -5.97 8.38 -15.26
CA ASP A 6 -7.22 7.68 -15.01
C ASP A 6 -7.11 6.83 -13.74
N ALA A 7 -7.89 7.22 -12.72
CA ALA A 7 -7.89 6.58 -11.41
C ALA A 7 -8.44 5.15 -11.44
N GLU A 8 -9.34 4.81 -12.36
CA GLU A 8 -9.88 3.46 -12.51
C GLU A 8 -8.78 2.54 -13.04
N VAL A 9 -8.08 2.95 -14.09
CA VAL A 9 -6.94 2.22 -14.65
C VAL A 9 -5.82 2.02 -13.62
N ALA A 10 -5.54 3.04 -12.80
CA ALA A 10 -4.54 2.94 -11.74
C ALA A 10 -4.98 2.01 -10.59
N THR A 11 -6.26 2.05 -10.25
CA THR A 11 -6.89 1.18 -9.24
C THR A 11 -6.84 -0.28 -9.67
N ASP A 12 -7.27 -0.59 -10.89
CA ASP A 12 -7.23 -1.94 -11.45
C ASP A 12 -5.79 -2.47 -11.50
N ALA A 13 -4.82 -1.62 -11.83
CA ALA A 13 -3.42 -2.00 -11.81
C ALA A 13 -2.93 -2.36 -10.39
N LEU A 14 -3.31 -1.61 -9.36
CA LEU A 14 -2.97 -1.93 -7.96
C LEU A 14 -3.61 -3.23 -7.49
N MET A 15 -4.90 -3.43 -7.81
CA MET A 15 -5.61 -4.66 -7.47
C MET A 15 -4.99 -5.86 -8.18
N TYR A 16 -4.67 -5.73 -9.47
CA TYR A 16 -4.01 -6.78 -10.21
C TYR A 16 -2.65 -7.14 -9.61
N LEU A 17 -1.81 -6.13 -9.34
CA LEU A 17 -0.51 -6.31 -8.68
C LEU A 17 -0.66 -7.04 -7.33
N CYS A 18 -1.62 -6.62 -6.50
CA CYS A 18 -1.79 -7.14 -5.15
C CYS A 18 -2.30 -8.59 -5.09
N PHE A 19 -3.14 -9.01 -6.05
CA PHE A 19 -3.84 -10.29 -5.98
C PHE A 19 -3.38 -11.32 -7.02
N ASN A 20 -2.59 -10.93 -8.03
CA ASN A 20 -2.22 -11.82 -9.13
C ASN A 20 -0.70 -11.94 -9.34
N ILE A 21 0.11 -11.15 -8.64
CA ILE A 21 1.58 -11.23 -8.73
C ILE A 21 2.13 -11.87 -7.45
N ASP A 22 3.00 -12.86 -7.60
CA ASP A 22 3.65 -13.55 -6.47
C ASP A 22 5.07 -13.00 -6.23
N ASP A 23 5.16 -11.69 -6.00
CA ASP A 23 6.40 -10.99 -5.64
C ASP A 23 6.09 -9.90 -4.59
N PRO A 24 6.06 -10.26 -3.29
CA PRO A 24 5.69 -9.33 -2.23
C PRO A 24 6.68 -8.17 -2.08
N GLN A 25 7.96 -8.35 -2.44
CA GLN A 25 8.94 -7.26 -2.41
C GLN A 25 8.62 -6.23 -3.49
N TRP A 26 8.33 -6.67 -4.71
CA TRP A 26 7.99 -5.79 -5.81
C TRP A 26 6.66 -5.07 -5.60
N ILE A 27 5.65 -5.75 -5.06
CA ILE A 27 4.35 -5.14 -4.74
C ILE A 27 4.53 -3.97 -3.77
N GLN A 28 5.30 -4.15 -2.68
CA GLN A 28 5.56 -3.08 -1.71
C GLN A 28 6.21 -1.86 -2.36
N LEU A 29 7.18 -2.06 -3.25
CA LEU A 29 7.83 -0.97 -3.98
C LEU A 29 6.83 -0.20 -4.85
N LYS A 30 5.92 -0.90 -5.53
CA LYS A 30 4.87 -0.28 -6.37
C LYS A 30 3.81 0.43 -5.57
N CYS A 31 3.39 -0.11 -4.43
CA CYS A 31 2.50 0.58 -3.51
C CYS A 31 3.15 1.86 -2.98
N ILE A 32 4.43 1.81 -2.55
CA ILE A 32 5.16 3.00 -2.09
C ILE A 32 5.28 4.05 -3.21
N GLU A 33 5.57 3.63 -4.44
CA GLU A 33 5.61 4.52 -5.61
C GLU A 33 4.26 5.23 -5.80
N ALA A 34 3.14 4.50 -5.72
CA ALA A 34 1.80 5.06 -5.84
C ALA A 34 1.44 6.00 -4.68
N ILE A 35 1.73 5.62 -3.42
CA ILE A 35 1.46 6.45 -2.23
C ILE A 35 2.15 7.82 -2.33
N LYS A 36 3.40 7.83 -2.83
CA LYS A 36 4.23 9.03 -2.91
C LYS A 36 3.88 9.92 -4.10
N ASN A 37 3.59 9.31 -5.26
CA ASN A 37 3.62 10.06 -6.52
C ASN A 37 2.26 10.18 -7.22
N HIS A 38 1.27 9.35 -6.88
CA HIS A 38 -0.01 9.40 -7.57
C HIS A 38 -0.79 10.66 -7.17
N ARG A 39 -1.49 11.31 -8.11
CA ARG A 39 -2.22 12.56 -7.85
C ARG A 39 -3.57 12.34 -7.18
N ASN A 40 -4.25 11.26 -7.53
CA ASN A 40 -5.53 10.89 -6.95
C ASN A 40 -5.35 10.25 -5.55
N GLU A 41 -6.02 10.78 -4.54
CA GLU A 41 -5.92 10.31 -3.15
C GLU A 41 -6.51 8.92 -2.91
N ASP A 42 -7.54 8.52 -3.65
CA ASP A 42 -8.13 7.19 -3.52
C ASP A 42 -7.15 6.10 -3.98
N VAL A 43 -6.41 6.37 -5.05
CA VAL A 43 -5.34 5.47 -5.53
C VAL A 43 -4.20 5.38 -4.50
N ARG A 44 -3.78 6.52 -3.94
CA ARG A 44 -2.76 6.54 -2.86
C ARG A 44 -3.24 5.75 -1.64
N GLY A 45 -4.51 5.94 -1.27
CA GLY A 45 -5.13 5.23 -0.16
C GLY A 45 -5.24 3.73 -0.42
N LEU A 46 -5.63 3.32 -1.63
CA LEU A 46 -5.69 1.91 -2.00
C LEU A 46 -4.30 1.27 -1.92
N ALA A 47 -3.26 1.98 -2.35
CA ALA A 47 -1.90 1.49 -2.20
C ALA A 47 -1.48 1.30 -0.73
N LEU A 48 -1.98 2.12 0.21
CA LEU A 48 -1.81 1.85 1.66
C LEU A 48 -2.51 0.55 2.07
N THR A 49 -3.76 0.35 1.63
CA THR A 49 -4.51 -0.89 1.90
C THR A 49 -3.80 -2.12 1.32
N CYS A 50 -3.23 -2.03 0.11
CA CYS A 50 -2.47 -3.10 -0.49
C CYS A 50 -1.21 -3.48 0.32
N ILE A 51 -0.56 -2.54 1.02
CA ILE A 51 0.52 -2.88 1.95
C ILE A 51 0.02 -3.78 3.08
N GLY A 52 -1.16 -3.47 3.66
CA GLY A 52 -1.79 -4.34 4.65
C GLY A 52 -2.13 -5.73 4.09
N HIS A 53 -2.58 -5.79 2.83
CA HIS A 53 -2.77 -7.07 2.13
C HIS A 53 -1.48 -7.86 1.94
N VAL A 54 -0.36 -7.21 1.61
CA VAL A 54 0.94 -7.91 1.54
C VAL A 54 1.28 -8.54 2.89
N ALA A 55 1.14 -7.79 3.99
CA ALA A 55 1.34 -8.32 5.33
C ALA A 55 0.41 -9.51 5.64
N ARG A 56 -0.88 -9.38 5.33
CA ARG A 56 -1.90 -10.42 5.58
C ARG A 56 -1.67 -11.68 4.74
N MET A 57 -1.41 -11.54 3.45
CA MET A 57 -1.36 -12.65 2.48
C MET A 57 0.01 -13.32 2.43
N HIS A 58 1.08 -12.52 2.32
CA HIS A 58 2.44 -13.04 2.10
C HIS A 58 3.25 -13.18 3.40
N LYS A 59 2.75 -12.67 4.53
CA LYS A 59 3.42 -12.72 5.85
C LYS A 59 4.86 -12.16 5.81
N VAL A 60 5.10 -11.20 4.91
CA VAL A 60 6.39 -10.54 4.73
C VAL A 60 6.16 -9.05 4.57
N ILE A 61 6.98 -8.23 5.23
CA ILE A 61 7.06 -6.79 5.02
C ILE A 61 8.51 -6.33 5.20
N ASP A 62 8.98 -5.48 4.29
CA ASP A 62 10.21 -4.71 4.52
C ASP A 62 9.89 -3.49 5.37
N LYS A 63 10.06 -3.65 6.69
CA LYS A 63 9.78 -2.59 7.66
C LYS A 63 10.64 -1.34 7.44
N SER A 64 11.84 -1.49 6.91
CA SER A 64 12.74 -0.35 6.66
C SER A 64 12.20 0.58 5.55
N LEU A 65 11.49 0.00 4.58
CA LEU A 65 10.87 0.73 3.48
C LEU A 65 9.46 1.21 3.81
N VAL A 66 8.66 0.35 4.42
CA VAL A 66 7.22 0.57 4.59
C VAL A 66 6.90 1.46 5.79
N MET A 67 7.52 1.21 6.96
CA MET A 67 7.14 1.89 8.21
C MET A 67 7.29 3.42 8.13
N PRO A 68 8.37 3.98 7.55
CA PRO A 68 8.48 5.44 7.44
C PRO A 68 7.33 6.05 6.63
N VAL A 69 6.89 5.37 5.57
CA VAL A 69 5.80 5.85 4.71
C VAL A 69 4.47 5.81 5.45
N LEU A 70 4.13 4.71 6.12
CA LEU A 70 2.86 4.59 6.85
C LEU A 70 2.78 5.62 8.00
N LEU A 71 3.84 5.74 8.79
CA LEU A 71 3.90 6.68 9.91
C LEU A 71 3.80 8.15 9.45
N GLU A 72 4.39 8.48 8.30
CA GLU A 72 4.22 9.80 7.69
C GLU A 72 2.74 10.06 7.32
N LYS A 73 2.04 9.06 6.78
CA LYS A 73 0.63 9.21 6.34
C LYS A 73 -0.40 9.22 7.45
N LEU A 74 -0.05 8.85 8.69
CA LEU A 74 -0.93 9.04 9.86
C LEU A 74 -1.31 10.52 10.09
N LYS A 75 -0.49 11.47 9.63
CA LYS A 75 -0.76 12.91 9.76
C LYS A 75 -1.62 13.46 8.63
N HIS A 76 -1.91 12.66 7.60
CA HIS A 76 -2.63 13.11 6.41
C HIS A 76 -4.15 13.03 6.63
N ARG A 77 -4.87 14.13 6.37
CA ARG A 77 -6.30 14.26 6.70
C ARG A 77 -7.18 13.11 6.18
N THR A 78 -6.92 12.66 4.95
CA THR A 78 -7.74 11.66 4.24
C THR A 78 -7.12 10.26 4.20
N LEU A 79 -5.82 10.12 4.49
CA LEU A 79 -5.09 8.85 4.34
C LEU A 79 -4.76 8.20 5.69
N SER A 80 -4.91 8.92 6.79
CA SER A 80 -4.53 8.45 8.13
C SER A 80 -5.23 7.16 8.53
N GLY A 81 -6.53 7.02 8.23
CA GLY A 81 -7.28 5.79 8.50
C GLY A 81 -6.69 4.58 7.80
N ARG A 82 -6.49 4.66 6.48
CA ARG A 82 -5.91 3.56 5.69
C ARG A 82 -4.45 3.26 6.07
N ALA A 83 -3.69 4.27 6.51
CA ALA A 83 -2.34 4.07 7.04
C ALA A 83 -2.37 3.32 8.38
N GLN A 84 -3.32 3.64 9.26
CA GLN A 84 -3.53 2.93 10.52
C GLN A 84 -3.94 1.47 10.26
N ASP A 85 -4.89 1.23 9.36
CA ASP A 85 -5.32 -0.13 9.00
C ASP A 85 -4.14 -0.99 8.50
N ALA A 86 -3.25 -0.42 7.69
CA ALA A 86 -2.06 -1.11 7.21
C ALA A 86 -1.06 -1.41 8.35
N LEU A 87 -0.90 -0.50 9.32
CA LEU A 87 -0.07 -0.74 10.50
C LEU A 87 -0.64 -1.84 11.39
N ASP A 88 -1.96 -1.87 11.55
CA ASP A 88 -2.66 -2.90 12.34
C ASP A 88 -2.51 -4.28 11.67
N ASP A 89 -2.63 -4.36 10.34
CA ASP A 89 -2.36 -5.59 9.59
C ASP A 89 -0.91 -6.07 9.77
N ILE A 90 0.07 -5.16 9.74
CA ILE A 90 1.48 -5.50 10.00
C ILE A 90 1.65 -6.07 11.41
N ASP A 91 1.04 -5.44 12.42
CA ASP A 91 1.14 -5.91 13.79
C ASP A 91 0.53 -7.30 13.96
N ILE A 92 -0.67 -7.51 13.43
CA ILE A 92 -1.41 -8.77 13.55
C ILE A 92 -0.70 -9.92 12.82
N PHE A 93 -0.12 -9.69 11.64
CA PHE A 93 0.35 -10.76 10.76
C PHE A 93 1.87 -10.93 10.68
N ILE A 94 2.67 -9.97 11.16
CA ILE A 94 4.14 -10.00 11.10
C ILE A 94 4.78 -9.99 12.49
N ASN A 95 4.20 -9.28 13.47
CA ASN A 95 4.82 -9.12 14.79
C ASN A 95 4.37 -10.15 15.83
N ARG A 96 3.34 -10.94 15.53
CA ARG A 96 2.79 -11.97 16.41
C ARG A 96 3.35 -13.36 16.11
#